data_AF-A0A0Q4WET7-F1
#
_entry.id   AF-A0A0Q4WET7-F1
#
_cell.length_a   1.000
_cell.length_b   1.000
_cell.length_c   1.000
_cell.angle_alpha   90.00
_cell.angle_beta   90.00
_cell.angle_gamma   90.00
#
_symmetry.space_group_name_H-M   'P 1'
#
loop_
_entity.id
_entity.type
_entity.pdbx_description
1 polymer ?
#
loop_
_entity_poly.entity_id
_entity_poly.type
_entity_poly.pdbx_seq_one_letter_code
_entity_poly.pdbx_strand_id
1 'polypeptide(L)'
;MPRLIGGADMVAKQDVWDAADRIRTREPAKGQPKERVSVRNVRKELGDKGSFGDIGASVKLWKAERGYRPIIEAAGLPEALEKRLTDFGVALMEEVRVEQTRARMGEISNGESEREAFRETLDEALAHADALEAKVAYLEAEIARLRASGPVTTIALPAAEAPRPEKLIEMFQGVYGKVRGRSLVSQMDAFWVQVREQVGNELSRRGPMRVHALHTALPPWLIKGATEIDMPLTPAWLRYHLLRMVETGDGLAEVDGCFTLADTRQAPPEPPPEPEVDDEPEEPRISSRRFWILFVAEVHDLLREVGPLTVEDILVRLPPGWVERTNDYKPIQPGRLRYKLRVRIEWKRPFEELPDGKFAATGPWPGSRSHDSEEAA
;
A
#
# COMPACT_ATOMS: atom_id res chain seq x y z
N MET A 1 -21.89 50.68 39.05
CA MET A 1 -20.84 51.20 38.16
C MET A 1 -20.47 50.12 37.16
N PRO A 2 -20.95 50.18 35.90
CA PRO A 2 -20.60 49.19 34.88
C PRO A 2 -19.17 49.43 34.40
N ARG A 3 -18.37 48.35 34.31
CA ARG A 3 -17.07 48.37 33.63
C ARG A 3 -17.31 48.61 32.14
N LEU A 4 -16.85 49.74 31.64
CA LEU A 4 -16.71 50.00 30.22
C LEU A 4 -15.64 49.05 29.66
N ILE A 5 -16.09 47.92 29.10
CA ILE A 5 -15.32 47.13 28.14
C ILE A 5 -15.51 47.83 26.80
N GLY A 6 -14.50 48.53 26.30
CA GLY A 6 -14.65 49.28 25.05
C GLY A 6 -13.39 50.02 24.65
N GLY A 7 -12.49 49.30 23.97
CA GLY A 7 -11.25 49.82 23.40
C GLY A 7 -10.28 48.67 23.20
N ALA A 8 -10.53 47.83 22.20
CA ALA A 8 -9.48 46.96 21.70
C ALA A 8 -8.33 47.89 21.28
N ASP A 9 -7.24 47.85 22.03
CA ASP A 9 -6.04 48.68 21.84
C ASP A 9 -5.40 48.27 20.51
N MET A 10 -5.95 48.80 19.42
CA MET A 10 -5.60 48.45 18.05
C MET A 10 -4.25 49.09 17.74
N VAL A 11 -3.19 48.28 17.75
CA VAL A 11 -1.84 48.75 17.45
C VAL A 11 -1.75 49.08 15.96
N ALA A 12 -1.25 50.27 15.63
CA ALA A 12 -1.12 50.67 14.24
C ALA A 12 -0.11 49.78 13.51
N LYS A 13 -0.38 49.50 12.23
CA LYS A 13 0.51 48.71 11.36
C LYS A 13 1.95 49.21 11.40
N GLN A 14 2.14 50.54 11.42
CA GLN A 14 3.46 51.16 11.45
C GLN A 14 4.22 50.85 12.74
N ASP A 15 3.55 50.89 13.90
CA ASP A 15 4.18 50.57 15.19
C ASP A 15 4.67 49.12 15.25
N VAL A 16 3.89 48.19 14.67
CA VAL A 16 4.26 46.78 14.53
C VAL A 16 5.50 46.61 13.64
N TRP A 17 5.58 47.38 12.55
CA TRP A 17 6.68 47.34 11.60
C TRP A 17 7.96 47.92 12.20
N ASP A 18 7.86 49.07 12.88
CA ASP A 18 8.99 49.69 13.54
C ASP A 18 9.52 48.81 14.69
N ALA A 19 8.63 48.14 15.43
CA ALA A 19 9.01 47.16 16.44
C ALA A 19 9.69 45.92 15.82
N ALA A 20 9.19 45.42 14.69
CA ALA A 20 9.81 44.32 13.96
C ALA A 20 11.21 44.69 13.42
N ASP A 21 11.37 45.90 12.88
CA ASP A 21 12.65 46.42 12.39
C ASP A 21 13.65 46.58 13.55
N ARG A 22 13.22 47.09 14.72
CA ARG A 22 14.08 47.16 15.93
C ARG A 22 14.58 45.79 16.39
N ILE A 23 13.73 44.76 16.38
CA ILE A 23 14.14 43.38 16.72
C ILE A 23 15.12 42.85 15.67
N ARG A 24 14.87 43.12 14.38
CA ARG A 24 15.71 42.66 13.28
C ARG A 24 17.12 43.27 13.32
N THR A 25 17.24 44.55 13.67
CA THR A 25 18.52 45.28 13.75
C THR A 25 19.26 45.08 15.07
N ARG A 26 18.61 44.50 16.09
CA ARG A 26 19.23 44.25 17.39
C ARG A 26 20.36 43.23 17.25
N GLU A 27 21.56 43.63 17.65
CA GLU A 27 22.69 42.72 17.72
C GLU A 27 22.45 41.65 18.81
N PRO A 28 22.85 40.40 18.57
CA PRO A 28 22.75 39.35 19.57
C PRO A 28 23.62 39.71 20.79
N ALA A 29 23.07 39.52 22.00
CA ALA A 29 23.89 39.57 23.21
C ALA A 29 24.99 38.50 23.14
N LYS A 30 26.16 38.78 23.74
CA LYS A 30 27.34 37.90 23.69
C LYS A 30 26.98 36.48 24.13
N GLY A 31 27.04 35.53 23.20
CA GLY A 31 26.73 34.11 23.43
C GLY A 31 25.26 33.70 23.29
N GLN A 32 24.36 34.59 22.85
CA GLN A 32 22.96 34.25 22.56
C GLN A 32 22.64 34.28 21.06
N PRO A 33 21.71 33.43 20.59
CA PRO A 33 21.25 33.48 19.19
C PRO A 33 20.50 34.79 18.90
N LYS A 34 20.63 35.30 17.66
CA LYS A 34 19.91 36.50 17.20
C LYS A 34 18.42 36.37 17.47
N GLU A 35 17.84 37.38 18.11
CA GLU A 35 16.43 37.40 18.45
C GLU A 35 15.59 37.38 17.16
N ARG A 36 14.62 36.46 17.10
CA ARG A 36 13.77 36.28 15.91
C ARG A 36 12.60 37.24 15.95
N VAL A 37 12.22 37.77 14.79
CA VAL A 37 10.97 38.53 14.65
C VAL A 37 9.78 37.57 14.71
N SER A 38 9.13 37.53 15.88
CA SER A 38 7.94 36.72 16.15
C SER A 38 6.83 37.61 16.70
N VAL A 39 5.57 37.20 16.54
CA VAL A 39 4.41 37.95 17.07
C VAL A 39 4.58 38.19 18.57
N ARG A 40 5.12 37.22 19.30
CA ARG A 40 5.41 37.33 20.74
C ARG A 40 6.46 38.40 21.05
N ASN A 41 7.57 38.41 20.31
CA ASN A 41 8.64 39.38 20.56
C ASN A 41 8.23 40.79 20.14
N VAL A 42 7.51 40.92 19.02
CA VAL A 42 6.95 42.20 18.57
C VAL A 42 5.94 42.73 19.60
N ARG A 43 5.07 41.87 20.13
CA ARG A 43 4.15 42.24 21.21
C ARG A 43 4.88 42.67 22.49
N LYS A 44 5.97 41.99 22.85
CA LYS A 44 6.82 42.36 23.98
C LYS A 44 7.46 43.74 23.77
N GLU A 45 7.95 44.04 22.56
CA GLU A 45 8.47 45.38 22.20
C GLU A 45 7.40 46.47 22.21
N LEU A 46 6.14 46.11 21.97
CA LEU A 46 5.00 47.03 22.05
C LEU A 46 4.43 47.19 23.47
N GLY A 47 5.08 46.59 24.48
CA GLY A 47 4.63 46.65 25.87
C GLY A 47 3.36 45.84 26.15
N ASP A 48 3.24 44.66 25.51
CA ASP A 48 2.10 43.73 25.60
C ASP A 48 0.75 44.28 25.08
N LYS A 49 0.79 45.41 24.38
CA LYS A 49 -0.35 46.01 23.69
C LYS A 49 -0.70 45.27 22.41
N GLY A 50 -1.98 45.35 22.00
CA GLY A 50 -2.49 44.74 20.79
C GLY A 50 -2.87 43.26 20.90
N SER A 51 -3.83 42.86 20.06
CA SER A 51 -4.23 41.46 19.90
C SER A 51 -3.18 40.68 19.11
N PHE A 52 -2.98 39.41 19.47
CA PHE A 52 -2.12 38.49 18.71
C PHE A 52 -2.56 38.35 17.25
N GLY A 53 -3.87 38.48 16.95
CA GLY A 53 -4.40 38.42 15.60
C GLY A 53 -3.95 39.60 14.73
N ASP A 54 -4.10 40.82 15.24
CA ASP A 54 -3.78 42.07 14.52
C ASP A 54 -2.28 42.21 14.29
N ILE A 55 -1.48 41.91 15.33
CA ILE A 55 -0.02 41.87 15.22
C ILE A 55 0.41 40.75 14.27
N GLY A 56 -0.24 39.58 14.33
CA GLY A 56 0.06 38.44 13.48
C GLY A 56 -0.10 38.72 11.99
N ALA A 57 -1.22 39.34 11.61
CA ALA A 57 -1.47 39.76 10.23
C ALA A 57 -0.42 40.79 9.75
N SER A 58 -0.13 41.79 10.58
CA SER A 58 0.82 42.86 10.25
C SER A 58 2.26 42.38 10.16
N VAL A 59 2.69 41.47 11.06
CA VAL A 59 4.01 40.83 11.02
C VAL A 59 4.14 39.91 9.80
N LYS A 60 3.07 39.21 9.40
CA LYS A 60 3.08 38.39 8.18
C LYS A 60 3.33 39.24 6.93
N LEU A 61 2.66 40.39 6.82
CA LEU A 61 2.87 41.35 5.73
C LEU A 61 4.30 41.89 5.74
N TRP A 62 4.78 42.32 6.92
CA TRP A 62 6.16 42.80 7.07
C TRP A 62 7.20 41.74 6.62
N LYS A 63 7.02 40.47 7.00
CA LYS A 63 7.94 39.38 6.59
C LYS A 63 7.96 39.16 5.09
N ALA A 64 6.80 39.24 4.45
CA ALA A 64 6.69 39.08 3.01
C ALA A 64 7.38 40.22 2.27
N GLU A 65 7.17 41.46 2.71
CA GLU A 65 7.70 42.66 2.06
C GLU A 65 9.20 42.84 2.27
N ARG A 66 9.70 42.54 3.49
CA ARG A 66 11.12 42.61 3.82
C ARG A 66 11.91 41.35 3.45
N GLY A 67 11.25 40.32 2.91
CA GLY A 67 11.89 39.04 2.58
C GLY A 67 12.47 38.29 3.80
N TYR A 68 11.96 38.56 5.00
CA TYR A 68 12.56 38.08 6.25
C TYR A 68 12.51 36.56 6.37
N ARG A 69 13.69 35.91 6.39
CA ARG A 69 13.85 34.47 6.60
C ARG A 69 14.77 34.23 7.80
N PRO A 70 14.25 33.83 8.97
CA PRO A 70 15.05 33.75 10.21
C PRO A 70 16.21 32.74 10.16
N ILE A 71 16.15 31.75 9.27
CA ILE A 71 17.23 30.78 9.06
C ILE A 71 18.37 31.39 8.24
N ILE A 72 18.03 32.22 7.24
CA ILE A 72 19.02 32.83 6.33
C ILE A 72 19.70 34.00 7.04
N GLU A 73 18.95 34.84 7.75
CA GLU A 73 19.52 35.93 8.55
C GLU A 73 20.41 35.43 9.71
N ALA A 74 20.11 34.27 10.28
CA ALA A 74 20.95 33.68 11.32
C ALA A 74 22.34 33.27 10.79
N ALA A 75 22.48 33.07 9.47
CA ALA A 75 23.75 32.77 8.83
C ALA A 75 24.61 34.03 8.58
N GLY A 76 24.11 35.24 8.89
CA GLY A 76 24.87 36.49 8.81
C GLY A 76 25.31 36.86 7.39
N LEU A 77 24.57 36.41 6.38
CA LEU A 77 24.91 36.64 4.97
C LEU A 77 24.65 38.10 4.56
N PRO A 78 25.39 38.65 3.59
CA PRO A 78 25.07 39.94 2.98
C PRO A 78 23.66 39.93 2.38
N GLU A 79 22.89 41.01 2.57
CA GLU A 79 21.47 41.12 2.18
C GLU A 79 21.23 40.78 0.69
N ALA A 80 22.15 41.19 -0.20
CA ALA A 80 22.07 40.89 -1.62
C ALA A 80 22.14 39.37 -1.92
N LEU A 81 22.86 38.60 -1.10
CA LEU A 81 22.97 37.15 -1.23
C LEU A 81 21.76 36.44 -0.63
N GLU A 82 21.23 36.92 0.51
CA GLU A 82 19.99 36.41 1.10
C GLU A 82 18.81 36.51 0.13
N LYS A 83 18.68 37.66 -0.55
CA LYS A 83 17.64 37.87 -1.56
C LYS A 83 17.78 36.89 -2.72
N ARG A 84 18.99 36.73 -3.27
CA ARG A 84 19.26 35.80 -4.39
C ARG A 84 18.99 34.34 -4.01
N LEU A 85 19.37 33.91 -2.81
CA LEU A 85 19.10 32.55 -2.34
C LEU A 85 17.60 32.30 -2.14
N THR A 86 16.86 33.31 -1.68
CA THR A 86 15.41 33.22 -1.53
C THR A 86 14.72 33.11 -2.90
N ASP A 87 15.10 33.97 -3.85
CA ASP A 87 14.56 33.97 -5.21
C ASP A 87 14.86 32.63 -5.93
N PHE A 88 16.09 32.13 -5.78
CA PHE A 88 16.49 30.82 -6.30
C PHE A 88 15.66 29.68 -5.70
N GLY A 89 15.46 29.68 -4.38
CA GLY A 89 14.65 28.66 -3.71
C GLY A 89 13.19 28.69 -4.15
N VAL A 90 12.62 29.87 -4.39
CA VAL A 90 11.25 30.01 -4.94
C VAL A 90 11.18 29.45 -6.35
N ALA A 91 12.12 29.82 -7.23
CA ALA A 91 12.17 29.32 -8.60
C ALA A 91 12.32 27.79 -8.65
N LEU A 92 13.19 27.22 -7.82
CA LEU A 92 13.40 25.78 -7.72
C LEU A 92 12.12 25.04 -7.27
N MET A 93 11.44 25.55 -6.25
CA MET A 93 10.20 24.94 -5.76
C MET A 93 9.05 25.04 -6.78
N GLU A 94 9.01 26.10 -7.57
CA GLU A 94 8.02 26.24 -8.64
C GLU A 94 8.29 25.25 -9.78
N GLU A 95 9.54 25.08 -10.19
CA GLU A 95 9.92 24.08 -11.19
C GLU A 95 9.57 22.66 -10.72
N VAL A 96 9.88 22.32 -9.46
CA VAL A 96 9.52 21.02 -8.88
C VAL A 96 8.00 20.82 -8.86
N ARG A 97 7.19 21.85 -8.60
CA ARG A 97 5.72 21.74 -8.67
C ARG A 97 5.24 21.50 -10.08
N VAL A 98 5.82 22.19 -11.06
CA VAL A 98 5.51 21.99 -12.50
C VAL A 98 5.85 20.57 -12.91
N GLU A 99 7.03 20.08 -12.51
CA GLU A 99 7.46 18.71 -12.80
C GLU A 99 6.56 17.66 -12.13
N GLN A 100 6.21 17.83 -10.85
CA GLN A 100 5.27 16.95 -10.16
C GLN A 100 3.88 16.95 -10.80
N THR A 101 3.42 18.11 -11.28
CA THR A 101 2.14 18.21 -11.98
C THR A 101 2.20 17.49 -13.33
N ARG A 102 3.30 17.65 -14.08
CA ARG A 102 3.53 16.94 -15.33
C ARG A 102 3.59 15.42 -15.12
N ALA A 103 4.27 14.96 -14.06
CA ALA A 103 4.34 13.54 -13.71
C ALA A 103 2.95 12.98 -13.39
N ARG A 104 2.15 13.67 -12.56
CA ARG A 104 0.77 13.26 -12.25
C ARG A 104 -0.13 13.21 -13.49
N MET A 105 0.00 14.18 -14.40
CA MET A 105 -0.73 14.16 -15.66
C MET A 105 -0.32 12.97 -16.54
N GLY A 106 0.98 12.64 -16.57
CA GLY A 106 1.48 11.44 -17.25
C GLY A 106 0.94 10.15 -16.66
N GLU A 107 0.90 10.04 -15.32
CA GLU A 107 0.32 8.89 -14.62
C GLU A 107 -1.17 8.71 -14.94
N ILE A 108 -1.95 9.80 -14.99
CA ILE A 108 -3.37 9.75 -15.36
C ILE A 108 -3.53 9.27 -16.81
N SER A 109 -2.79 9.86 -17.75
CA SER A 109 -2.86 9.49 -19.17
C SER A 109 -2.47 8.02 -19.39
N ASN A 110 -1.38 7.56 -18.75
CA ASN A 110 -0.95 6.18 -18.87
C ASN A 110 -1.97 5.22 -18.26
N GLY A 111 -2.52 5.55 -17.09
CA GLY A 111 -3.55 4.74 -16.45
C GLY A 111 -4.85 4.66 -17.25
N GLU A 112 -5.21 5.70 -17.99
CA GLU A 112 -6.33 5.67 -18.94
C GLU A 112 -6.03 4.73 -20.11
N SER A 113 -4.85 4.81 -20.73
CA SER A 113 -4.45 3.90 -21.81
C SER A 113 -4.37 2.44 -21.35
N GLU A 114 -3.88 2.17 -20.15
CA GLU A 114 -3.84 0.82 -19.58
C GLU A 114 -5.24 0.26 -19.34
N ARG A 115 -6.18 1.08 -18.84
CA ARG A 115 -7.59 0.66 -18.67
C ARG A 115 -8.26 0.38 -20.00
N GLU A 116 -7.96 1.17 -21.02
CA GLU A 116 -8.52 0.96 -22.37
C GLU A 116 -7.99 -0.34 -22.99
N ALA A 117 -6.68 -0.58 -22.92
CA ALA A 117 -6.08 -1.84 -23.35
C ALA A 117 -6.65 -3.06 -22.59
N PHE A 118 -6.90 -2.90 -21.29
CA PHE A 118 -7.52 -3.93 -20.48
C PHE A 118 -8.97 -4.21 -20.90
N ARG A 119 -9.75 -3.16 -21.22
CA ARG A 119 -11.12 -3.33 -21.75
C ARG A 119 -11.12 -4.03 -23.10
N GLU A 120 -10.23 -3.64 -24.01
CA GLU A 120 -10.09 -4.31 -25.31
C GLU A 120 -9.76 -5.80 -25.15
N THR A 121 -8.87 -6.13 -24.21
CA THR A 121 -8.54 -7.53 -23.87
C THR A 121 -9.75 -8.29 -23.31
N LEU A 122 -10.56 -7.64 -22.45
CA LEU A 122 -11.78 -8.24 -21.92
C LEU A 122 -12.83 -8.47 -23.01
N ASP A 123 -13.00 -7.51 -23.93
CA ASP A 123 -13.93 -7.63 -25.05
C ASP A 123 -13.50 -8.76 -26.00
N GLU A 124 -12.21 -8.91 -26.27
CA GLU A 124 -11.66 -10.03 -27.05
C GLU A 124 -11.89 -11.38 -26.34
N ALA A 125 -11.69 -11.44 -25.02
CA ALA A 125 -11.94 -12.63 -24.23
C ALA A 125 -13.43 -13.03 -24.22
N LEU A 126 -14.34 -12.06 -24.14
CA LEU A 126 -15.78 -12.28 -24.25
C LEU A 126 -16.16 -12.82 -25.63
N ALA A 127 -15.62 -12.23 -26.71
CA ALA A 127 -15.84 -12.74 -28.06
C ALA A 127 -15.34 -14.19 -28.24
N HIS A 128 -14.22 -14.55 -27.59
CA HIS A 128 -13.74 -15.92 -27.56
C HIS A 128 -14.67 -16.86 -26.77
N ALA A 129 -15.23 -16.40 -25.65
CA ALA A 129 -16.21 -17.16 -24.88
C ALA A 129 -17.46 -17.44 -25.71
N ASP A 130 -18.03 -16.44 -26.37
CA ASP A 130 -19.20 -16.59 -27.26
C ASP A 130 -18.93 -17.60 -28.38
N ALA A 131 -17.74 -17.55 -28.99
CA ALA A 131 -17.34 -18.50 -30.02
C ALA A 131 -17.18 -19.93 -29.49
N LEU A 132 -16.76 -20.11 -28.23
CA LEU A 132 -16.70 -21.42 -27.58
C LEU A 132 -18.09 -21.93 -27.23
N GLU A 133 -18.98 -21.09 -26.71
CA GLU A 133 -20.37 -21.44 -26.42
C GLU A 133 -21.10 -21.90 -27.69
N ALA A 134 -20.92 -21.19 -28.80
CA ALA A 134 -21.48 -21.58 -30.10
C ALA A 134 -20.97 -22.97 -30.57
N LYS A 135 -19.68 -23.26 -30.34
CA LYS A 135 -19.10 -24.58 -30.65
C LYS A 135 -19.65 -25.67 -29.75
N VAL A 136 -19.81 -25.40 -28.44
CA VAL A 136 -20.40 -26.34 -27.49
C VAL A 136 -21.83 -26.67 -27.90
N ALA A 137 -22.66 -25.66 -28.18
CA ALA A 137 -24.03 -25.85 -28.65
C ALA A 137 -24.10 -26.68 -29.95
N TYR A 138 -23.20 -26.42 -30.90
CA TYR A 138 -23.07 -27.22 -32.12
C TYR A 138 -22.72 -28.69 -31.84
N LEU A 139 -21.70 -28.93 -30.98
CA LEU A 139 -21.29 -30.29 -30.62
C LEU A 139 -22.38 -31.03 -29.84
N GLU A 140 -23.12 -30.35 -28.98
CA GLU A 140 -24.27 -30.92 -28.26
C GLU A 140 -25.38 -31.32 -29.23
N ALA A 141 -25.69 -30.48 -30.23
CA ALA A 141 -26.66 -30.80 -31.26
C ALA A 141 -26.21 -32.02 -32.10
N GLU A 142 -24.93 -32.12 -32.44
CA GLU A 142 -24.41 -33.26 -33.18
C GLU A 142 -24.40 -34.54 -32.33
N ILE A 143 -24.06 -34.46 -31.04
CA ILE A 143 -24.20 -35.58 -30.10
C ILE A 143 -25.67 -36.03 -29.99
N ALA A 144 -26.61 -35.09 -29.90
CA ALA A 144 -28.04 -35.40 -29.86
C ALA A 144 -28.49 -36.11 -31.14
N ARG A 145 -28.03 -35.65 -32.31
CA ARG A 145 -28.29 -36.28 -33.60
C ARG A 145 -27.70 -37.69 -33.70
N LEU A 146 -26.45 -37.88 -33.28
CA LEU A 146 -25.78 -39.19 -33.27
C LEU A 146 -26.50 -40.16 -32.32
N ARG A 147 -26.96 -39.69 -31.15
CA ARG A 147 -27.77 -40.48 -30.21
C ARG A 147 -29.14 -40.87 -30.78
N ALA A 148 -29.77 -39.98 -31.53
CA ALA A 148 -31.07 -40.23 -32.18
C ALA A 148 -30.98 -41.23 -33.35
N SER A 149 -29.79 -41.44 -33.91
CA SER A 149 -29.59 -42.27 -35.11
C SER A 149 -29.43 -43.78 -34.81
N GLY A 150 -29.62 -44.22 -33.55
CA GLY A 150 -29.50 -45.63 -33.15
C GLY A 150 -28.04 -46.11 -33.00
N PRO A 151 -27.79 -47.33 -32.48
CA PRO A 151 -26.52 -47.67 -31.85
C PRO A 151 -25.39 -47.74 -32.88
N VAL A 152 -24.53 -46.72 -32.88
CA VAL A 152 -23.15 -46.89 -33.34
C VAL A 152 -22.46 -47.72 -32.27
N THR A 153 -21.96 -48.88 -32.69
CA THR A 153 -21.07 -49.76 -31.94
C THR A 153 -20.18 -48.96 -31.01
N THR A 154 -20.26 -49.27 -29.72
CA THR A 154 -19.42 -48.74 -28.66
C THR A 154 -17.96 -49.02 -29.00
N ILE A 155 -17.32 -48.10 -29.71
CA ILE A 155 -15.87 -47.96 -29.65
C ILE A 155 -15.62 -47.20 -28.37
N ALA A 156 -15.01 -47.88 -27.40
CA ALA A 156 -14.54 -47.27 -26.18
C ALA A 156 -13.63 -46.07 -26.55
N LEU A 157 -14.15 -44.85 -26.38
CA LEU A 157 -13.34 -43.65 -26.33
C LEU A 157 -12.81 -43.51 -24.90
N PRO A 158 -11.50 -43.28 -24.72
CA PRO A 158 -10.90 -43.14 -23.40
C PRO A 158 -11.50 -41.91 -22.70
N ALA A 159 -11.62 -42.00 -21.38
CA ALA A 159 -12.17 -40.96 -20.52
C ALA A 159 -11.62 -39.58 -20.89
N ALA A 160 -12.50 -38.65 -21.27
CA ALA A 160 -12.15 -37.26 -21.47
C ALA A 160 -11.79 -36.65 -20.12
N GLU A 161 -10.50 -36.54 -19.88
CA GLU A 161 -9.90 -35.87 -18.73
C GLU A 161 -10.25 -34.38 -18.76
N ALA A 162 -10.64 -33.83 -17.61
CA ALA A 162 -10.83 -32.40 -17.43
C ALA A 162 -9.58 -31.64 -17.94
N PRO A 163 -9.73 -30.43 -18.52
CA PRO A 163 -8.59 -29.70 -19.04
C PRO A 163 -7.58 -29.44 -17.90
N ARG A 164 -6.44 -30.13 -17.98
CA ARG A 164 -5.32 -29.93 -17.06
C ARG A 164 -4.80 -28.49 -17.17
N PRO A 165 -4.20 -27.92 -16.11
CA PRO A 165 -3.62 -26.57 -16.08
C PRO A 165 -2.52 -26.31 -17.15
N GLU A 166 -2.10 -27.35 -17.87
CA GLU A 166 -1.26 -27.29 -19.06
C GLU A 166 -1.89 -26.47 -20.22
N LYS A 167 -3.23 -26.39 -20.32
CA LYS A 167 -3.89 -25.57 -21.36
C LYS A 167 -3.79 -24.06 -21.13
N LEU A 168 -3.67 -23.61 -19.88
CA LEU A 168 -3.34 -22.22 -19.58
C LEU A 168 -1.91 -21.88 -20.01
N ILE A 169 -1.00 -22.86 -19.96
CA ILE A 169 0.38 -22.71 -20.42
C ILE A 169 0.43 -22.58 -21.94
N GLU A 170 -0.33 -23.36 -22.72
CA GLU A 170 -0.42 -23.16 -24.18
C GLU A 170 -0.99 -21.79 -24.56
N MET A 171 -1.91 -21.26 -23.75
CA MET A 171 -2.51 -19.93 -23.97
C MET A 171 -1.50 -18.81 -23.68
N PHE A 172 -0.74 -18.90 -22.59
CA PHE A 172 0.32 -17.93 -22.26
C PHE A 172 1.57 -18.07 -23.15
N GLN A 173 1.99 -19.29 -23.49
CA GLN A 173 3.10 -19.54 -24.42
C GLN A 173 2.72 -19.20 -25.86
N GLY A 174 1.46 -19.33 -26.26
CA GLY A 174 0.96 -18.97 -27.58
C GLY A 174 0.97 -17.47 -27.87
N VAL A 175 0.84 -16.64 -26.82
CA VAL A 175 0.89 -15.17 -26.91
C VAL A 175 2.34 -14.66 -26.94
N TYR A 176 3.25 -15.23 -26.14
CA TYR A 176 4.67 -14.84 -26.15
C TYR A 176 5.50 -15.52 -27.26
N GLY A 177 5.09 -16.71 -27.72
CA GLY A 177 5.81 -17.51 -28.71
C GLY A 177 5.54 -17.14 -30.17
N LYS A 178 4.53 -16.31 -30.46
CA LYS A 178 4.13 -15.99 -31.84
C LYS A 178 5.00 -14.95 -32.55
N VAL A 179 5.98 -14.30 -31.89
CA VAL A 179 6.88 -13.35 -32.56
C VAL A 179 8.39 -13.57 -32.33
N ARG A 180 8.85 -14.37 -31.37
CA ARG A 180 10.30 -14.69 -31.22
C ARG A 180 10.57 -16.11 -30.69
N GLY A 181 10.61 -17.07 -31.62
CA GLY A 181 11.57 -18.17 -31.70
C GLY A 181 11.70 -19.16 -30.54
N ARG A 182 11.46 -20.45 -30.83
CA ARG A 182 11.88 -21.66 -30.09
C ARG A 182 13.23 -21.56 -29.34
N SER A 183 14.17 -20.77 -29.87
CA SER A 183 15.48 -20.47 -29.26
C SER A 183 15.39 -19.75 -27.92
N LEU A 184 14.44 -18.83 -27.74
CA LEU A 184 14.25 -18.11 -26.48
C LEU A 184 13.73 -19.04 -25.38
N VAL A 185 12.81 -19.94 -25.71
CA VAL A 185 12.30 -20.95 -24.76
C VAL A 185 13.42 -21.85 -24.25
N SER A 186 14.29 -22.34 -25.14
CA SER A 186 15.45 -23.13 -24.73
C SER A 186 16.48 -22.33 -23.91
N GLN A 187 16.65 -21.03 -24.21
CA GLN A 187 17.49 -20.12 -23.40
C GLN A 187 16.89 -19.88 -22.01
N MET A 188 15.57 -19.75 -21.92
CA MET A 188 14.84 -19.62 -20.66
C MET A 188 14.98 -20.89 -19.82
N ASP A 189 14.80 -22.07 -20.41
CA ASP A 189 14.95 -23.35 -19.70
C ASP A 189 16.40 -23.52 -19.17
N ALA A 190 17.40 -23.19 -19.99
CA ALA A 190 18.81 -23.24 -19.58
C ALA A 190 19.14 -22.24 -18.48
N PHE A 191 18.61 -21.01 -18.57
CA PHE A 191 18.74 -20.00 -17.51
C PHE A 191 18.13 -20.50 -16.20
N TRP A 192 16.98 -21.17 -16.27
CA TRP A 192 16.29 -21.71 -15.10
C TRP A 192 17.05 -22.83 -14.39
N VAL A 193 17.73 -23.68 -15.15
CA VAL A 193 18.63 -24.69 -14.56
C VAL A 193 19.73 -24.00 -13.75
N GLN A 194 20.29 -22.89 -14.23
CA GLN A 194 21.30 -22.12 -13.51
C GLN A 194 20.74 -21.45 -12.25
N VAL A 195 19.55 -20.85 -12.33
CA VAL A 195 18.89 -20.26 -11.15
C VAL A 195 18.65 -21.33 -10.08
N ARG A 196 18.16 -22.50 -10.49
CA ARG A 196 17.90 -23.63 -9.61
C ARG A 196 19.17 -24.09 -8.89
N GLU A 197 20.25 -24.30 -9.64
CA GLU A 197 21.53 -24.73 -9.09
C GLU A 197 22.06 -23.72 -8.06
N GLN A 198 21.97 -22.42 -8.36
CA GLN A 198 22.42 -21.37 -7.44
C GLN A 198 21.56 -21.27 -6.18
N VAL A 199 20.23 -21.41 -6.30
CA VAL A 199 19.34 -21.46 -5.11
C VAL A 199 19.65 -22.68 -4.26
N GLY A 200 19.84 -23.86 -4.87
CA GLY A 200 20.22 -25.09 -4.17
C GLY A 200 21.57 -24.96 -3.45
N ASN A 201 22.56 -24.33 -4.08
CA ASN A 201 23.86 -24.05 -3.46
C ASN A 201 23.75 -23.07 -2.27
N GLU A 202 22.96 -22.01 -2.40
CA GLU A 202 22.76 -21.05 -1.31
C GLU A 202 22.00 -21.66 -0.13
N LEU A 203 20.97 -22.47 -0.39
CA LEU A 203 20.25 -23.22 0.63
C LEU A 203 21.13 -24.28 1.30
N SER A 204 21.99 -24.97 0.54
CA SER A 204 22.97 -25.92 1.12
C SER A 204 23.96 -25.22 2.04
N ARG A 205 24.38 -24.00 1.69
CA ARG A 205 25.43 -23.27 2.41
C ARG A 205 24.90 -22.54 3.66
N ARG A 206 23.72 -21.96 3.58
CA ARG A 206 23.17 -21.04 4.59
C ARG A 206 21.97 -21.60 5.34
N GLY A 207 21.46 -22.76 4.93
CA GLY A 207 20.27 -23.39 5.51
C GLY A 207 18.97 -22.75 5.02
N PRO A 208 17.86 -22.95 5.75
CA PRO A 208 16.54 -22.45 5.36
C PRO A 208 16.50 -20.93 5.24
N MET A 209 16.00 -20.43 4.12
CA MET A 209 16.01 -18.98 3.84
C MET A 209 14.69 -18.47 3.26
N ARG A 210 14.31 -17.25 3.64
CA ARG A 210 13.19 -16.52 3.02
C ARG A 210 13.56 -16.06 1.62
N VAL A 211 12.56 -15.92 0.74
CA VAL A 211 12.77 -15.54 -0.67
C VAL A 211 13.56 -14.24 -0.85
N HIS A 212 13.33 -13.23 -0.03
CA HIS A 212 14.07 -11.97 -0.14
C HIS A 212 15.55 -12.12 0.22
N ALA A 213 15.85 -12.98 1.20
CA ALA A 213 17.22 -13.30 1.57
C ALA A 213 17.90 -14.16 0.48
N LEU A 214 17.15 -15.08 -0.15
CA LEU A 214 17.62 -15.86 -1.29
C LEU A 214 17.92 -14.95 -2.48
N HIS A 215 16.98 -14.08 -2.86
CA HIS A 215 17.15 -13.13 -3.95
C HIS A 215 18.37 -12.23 -3.76
N THR A 216 18.60 -11.73 -2.53
CA THR A 216 19.78 -10.93 -2.21
C THR A 216 21.08 -11.73 -2.20
N ALA A 217 21.00 -13.03 -1.89
CA ALA A 217 22.14 -13.94 -1.89
C ALA A 217 22.50 -14.45 -3.29
N LEU A 218 21.60 -14.33 -4.26
CA LEU A 218 21.87 -14.76 -5.63
C LEU A 218 22.99 -13.93 -6.27
N PRO A 219 23.80 -14.54 -7.15
CA PRO A 219 24.88 -13.83 -7.80
C PRO A 219 24.38 -12.67 -8.68
N PRO A 220 25.07 -11.51 -8.68
CA PRO A 220 24.69 -10.35 -9.49
C PRO A 220 24.66 -10.61 -10.99
N TRP A 221 25.45 -11.58 -11.48
CA TRP A 221 25.46 -11.98 -12.88
C TRP A 221 24.15 -12.65 -13.29
N LEU A 222 23.49 -13.34 -12.37
CA LEU A 222 22.24 -14.04 -12.63
C LEU A 222 21.06 -13.05 -12.71
N ILE A 223 21.09 -12.01 -11.88
CA ILE A 223 20.12 -10.90 -11.94
C ILE A 223 20.28 -10.11 -13.26
N LYS A 224 21.51 -9.86 -13.70
CA LYS A 224 21.80 -9.20 -14.99
C LYS A 224 21.44 -10.08 -16.20
N GLY A 225 21.75 -11.37 -16.15
CA GLY A 225 21.37 -12.32 -17.19
C GLY A 225 19.85 -12.42 -17.36
N ALA A 226 19.10 -12.30 -16.26
CA ALA A 226 17.63 -12.25 -16.30
C ALA A 226 17.12 -11.04 -17.11
N THR A 227 17.73 -9.86 -16.94
CA THR A 227 17.38 -8.67 -17.71
C THR A 227 17.77 -8.75 -19.19
N GLU A 228 18.78 -9.55 -19.56
CA GLU A 228 19.19 -9.75 -20.96
C GLU A 228 18.22 -10.65 -21.75
N ILE A 229 17.42 -11.47 -21.06
CA ILE A 229 16.40 -12.36 -21.62
C ILE A 229 14.98 -11.76 -21.44
N ASP A 230 14.88 -10.44 -21.21
CA ASP A 230 13.63 -9.70 -20.93
C ASP A 230 12.80 -10.29 -19.76
N MET A 231 13.49 -10.86 -18.76
CA MET A 231 12.89 -11.63 -17.67
C MET A 231 13.40 -11.15 -16.31
N PRO A 232 12.81 -10.10 -15.72
CA PRO A 232 13.30 -9.58 -14.45
C PRO A 232 13.10 -10.60 -13.32
N LEU A 233 14.20 -11.15 -12.81
CA LEU A 233 14.21 -12.04 -11.64
C LEU A 233 13.87 -11.23 -10.37
N THR A 234 12.59 -10.93 -10.17
CA THR A 234 12.09 -10.26 -8.97
C THR A 234 11.89 -11.25 -7.82
N PRO A 235 11.86 -10.80 -6.55
CA PRO A 235 11.57 -11.68 -5.42
C PRO A 235 10.22 -12.40 -5.53
N ALA A 236 9.19 -11.77 -6.08
CA ALA A 236 7.87 -12.38 -6.26
C ALA A 236 7.92 -13.52 -7.31
N TRP A 237 8.66 -13.28 -8.38
CA TRP A 237 8.81 -14.24 -9.46
C TRP A 237 9.70 -15.43 -9.06
N LEU A 238 10.78 -15.18 -8.30
CA LEU A 238 11.56 -16.25 -7.66
C LEU A 238 10.69 -17.09 -6.71
N ARG A 239 9.83 -16.47 -5.89
CA ARG A 239 8.91 -17.20 -5.01
C ARG A 239 8.00 -18.14 -5.81
N TYR A 240 7.35 -17.62 -6.85
CA TYR A 240 6.42 -18.38 -7.67
C TYR A 240 7.09 -19.65 -8.24
N HIS A 241 8.31 -19.53 -8.75
CA HIS A 241 9.02 -20.68 -9.30
C HIS A 241 9.52 -21.67 -8.25
N LEU A 242 9.93 -21.20 -7.06
CA LEU A 242 10.30 -22.09 -5.97
C LEU A 242 9.11 -22.85 -5.39
N LEU A 243 7.95 -22.20 -5.28
CA LEU A 243 6.70 -22.87 -4.88
C LEU A 243 6.32 -23.98 -5.85
N ARG A 244 6.39 -23.72 -7.16
CA ARG A 244 6.14 -24.73 -8.18
C ARG A 244 7.10 -25.91 -8.07
N MET A 245 8.36 -25.68 -7.69
CA MET A 245 9.33 -26.76 -7.45
C MET A 245 8.99 -27.60 -6.21
N VAL A 246 8.48 -26.96 -5.16
CA VAL A 246 7.97 -27.67 -3.97
C VAL A 246 6.78 -28.54 -4.36
N GLU A 247 5.85 -28.02 -5.15
CA GLU A 247 4.67 -28.75 -5.65
C GLU A 247 5.05 -29.95 -6.55
N THR A 248 6.09 -29.81 -7.38
CA THR A 248 6.57 -30.90 -8.24
C THR A 248 7.48 -31.90 -7.51
N GLY A 249 7.77 -31.68 -6.23
CA GLY A 249 8.67 -32.54 -5.45
C GLY A 249 10.14 -32.47 -5.90
N ASP A 250 10.55 -31.36 -6.50
CA ASP A 250 11.83 -31.17 -7.19
C ASP A 250 12.98 -30.85 -6.21
N GLY A 251 12.98 -31.48 -5.02
CA GLY A 251 14.04 -31.38 -4.01
C GLY A 251 14.00 -30.16 -3.10
N LEU A 252 12.90 -29.40 -3.08
CA LEU A 252 12.69 -28.26 -2.19
C LEU A 252 11.44 -28.46 -1.32
N ALA A 253 11.48 -27.92 -0.10
CA ALA A 253 10.32 -27.82 0.79
C ALA A 253 10.19 -26.38 1.32
N GLU A 254 8.96 -25.92 1.54
CA GLU A 254 8.68 -24.67 2.25
C GLU A 254 8.28 -25.01 3.69
N VAL A 255 9.01 -24.44 4.67
CA VAL A 255 8.73 -24.57 6.10
C VAL A 255 8.70 -23.15 6.67
N ASP A 256 7.55 -22.75 7.23
CA ASP A 256 7.33 -21.43 7.85
C ASP A 256 7.70 -20.22 6.96
N GLY A 257 7.45 -20.32 5.65
CA GLY A 257 7.80 -19.28 4.67
C GLY A 257 9.28 -19.17 4.33
N CYS A 258 10.08 -20.16 4.75
CA CYS A 258 11.47 -20.36 4.35
C CYS A 258 11.56 -21.57 3.42
N PHE A 259 12.41 -21.47 2.39
CA PHE A 259 12.72 -22.60 1.52
C PHE A 259 13.88 -23.37 2.11
N THR A 260 13.78 -24.70 2.09
CA THR A 260 14.84 -25.64 2.48
C THR A 260 14.98 -26.73 1.41
N LEU A 261 16.12 -27.41 1.38
CA LEU A 261 16.25 -28.63 0.59
C LEU A 261 15.42 -29.74 1.25
N ALA A 262 14.64 -30.45 0.44
CA ALA A 262 13.90 -31.61 0.90
C ALA A 262 14.90 -32.74 1.20
N ASP A 263 15.12 -33.03 2.48
CA ASP A 263 16.01 -34.12 2.88
C ASP A 263 15.40 -35.44 2.42
N THR A 264 16.10 -36.15 1.53
CA THR A 264 15.63 -37.42 0.93
C THR A 264 15.82 -38.60 1.89
N ARG A 265 15.85 -38.34 3.20
CA ARG A 265 16.07 -39.32 4.28
C ARG A 265 15.18 -39.06 5.49
N GLN A 266 13.86 -39.11 5.31
CA GLN A 266 12.98 -39.63 6.36
C GLN A 266 11.59 -39.93 5.80
N ALA A 267 11.37 -41.21 5.49
CA ALA A 267 10.02 -41.75 5.63
C ALA A 267 9.64 -41.60 7.12
N PRO A 268 8.41 -41.15 7.46
CA PRO A 268 8.04 -40.94 8.85
C PRO A 268 8.11 -42.27 9.62
N PRO A 269 8.90 -42.41 10.69
CA PRO A 269 8.71 -43.52 11.62
C PRO A 269 7.39 -43.29 12.35
N GLU A 270 6.54 -44.33 12.42
CA GLU A 270 5.35 -44.34 13.27
C GLU A 270 5.72 -43.88 14.69
N PRO A 271 5.07 -42.83 15.25
CA PRO A 271 5.36 -42.41 16.60
C PRO A 271 4.75 -43.41 17.61
N PRO A 272 5.49 -43.79 18.66
CA PRO A 272 4.94 -44.54 19.79
C PRO A 272 3.95 -43.66 20.59
N PRO A 273 3.02 -44.26 21.35
CA PRO A 273 1.92 -43.52 21.96
C PRO A 273 2.38 -42.72 23.20
N GLU A 274 1.73 -41.56 23.37
CA GLU A 274 1.58 -40.69 24.57
C GLU A 274 2.48 -39.44 24.71
N PRO A 275 2.02 -38.35 25.36
CA PRO A 275 0.67 -38.05 25.88
C PRO A 275 0.00 -36.85 25.19
N GLU A 276 -1.33 -36.78 25.27
CA GLU A 276 -2.19 -35.69 24.77
C GLU A 276 -1.72 -34.33 25.29
N VAL A 277 -1.11 -33.52 24.42
CA VAL A 277 -1.01 -32.08 24.60
C VAL A 277 -1.95 -31.49 23.57
N ASP A 278 -3.00 -30.82 24.04
CA ASP A 278 -3.94 -30.08 23.20
C ASP A 278 -3.17 -29.01 22.39
N ASP A 279 -2.81 -29.36 21.16
CA ASP A 279 -2.33 -28.40 20.16
C ASP A 279 -3.52 -27.54 19.71
N GLU A 280 -3.71 -26.39 20.36
CA GLU A 280 -4.51 -25.32 19.77
C GLU A 280 -3.83 -24.86 18.47
N PRO A 281 -4.55 -24.82 17.33
CA PRO A 281 -3.95 -24.48 16.05
C PRO A 281 -3.46 -23.02 16.03
N GLU A 282 -2.15 -22.80 15.84
CA GLU A 282 -1.59 -21.47 15.59
C GLU A 282 -2.20 -20.88 14.30
N GLU A 283 -3.14 -19.94 14.45
CA GLU A 283 -3.76 -19.25 13.32
C GLU A 283 -2.72 -18.47 12.49
N PRO A 284 -2.80 -18.49 11.15
CA PRO A 284 -1.88 -17.79 10.26
C PRO A 284 -1.87 -16.28 10.53
N ARG A 285 -0.69 -15.72 10.83
CA ARG A 285 -0.52 -14.30 11.20
C ARG A 285 -0.92 -13.37 10.05
N ILE A 286 -2.08 -12.72 10.20
CA ILE A 286 -2.61 -11.71 9.27
C ILE A 286 -1.67 -10.49 9.22
N SER A 287 -1.48 -9.90 8.04
CA SER A 287 -0.66 -8.68 7.90
C SER A 287 -1.30 -7.48 8.61
N SER A 288 -0.48 -6.55 9.13
CA SER A 288 -0.97 -5.37 9.88
C SER A 288 -2.02 -4.56 9.10
N ARG A 289 -1.80 -4.36 7.79
CA ARG A 289 -2.75 -3.66 6.91
C ARG A 289 -4.09 -4.41 6.83
N ARG A 290 -4.05 -5.72 6.61
CA ARG A 290 -5.26 -6.56 6.48
C ARG A 290 -6.02 -6.65 7.80
N PHE A 291 -5.31 -6.76 8.93
CA PHE A 291 -5.92 -6.72 10.26
C PHE A 291 -6.72 -5.43 10.48
N TRP A 292 -6.16 -4.26 10.16
CA TRP A 292 -6.87 -2.98 10.35
C TRP A 292 -8.03 -2.77 9.40
N ILE A 293 -8.06 -3.44 8.25
CA ILE A 293 -9.21 -3.43 7.34
C ILE A 293 -10.34 -4.26 7.95
N LEU A 294 -10.03 -5.49 8.36
CA LEU A 294 -11.00 -6.40 8.97
C LEU A 294 -11.53 -5.87 10.31
N PHE A 295 -10.67 -5.31 11.16
CA PHE A 295 -11.06 -4.69 12.43
C PHE A 295 -12.10 -3.57 12.22
N VAL A 296 -11.95 -2.78 11.15
CA VAL A 296 -12.87 -1.67 10.88
C VAL A 296 -14.14 -2.15 10.20
N ALA A 297 -14.06 -3.19 9.38
CA ALA A 297 -15.23 -3.88 8.87
C ALA A 297 -16.07 -4.44 10.04
N GLU A 298 -15.43 -5.04 11.04
CA GLU A 298 -16.10 -5.53 12.25
C GLU A 298 -16.76 -4.41 13.06
N VAL A 299 -16.08 -3.28 13.25
CA VAL A 299 -16.68 -2.08 13.87
C VAL A 299 -17.88 -1.57 13.06
N HIS A 300 -17.78 -1.59 11.74
CA HIS A 300 -18.86 -1.19 10.86
C HIS A 300 -20.09 -2.10 11.00
N ASP A 301 -19.87 -3.42 11.01
CA ASP A 301 -20.93 -4.41 11.14
C ASP A 301 -21.62 -4.32 12.50
N LEU A 302 -20.84 -4.14 13.57
CA LEU A 302 -21.37 -3.89 14.91
C LEU A 302 -22.29 -2.65 14.95
N LEU A 303 -21.87 -1.54 14.33
CA LEU A 303 -22.67 -0.32 14.26
C LEU A 303 -23.93 -0.48 13.39
N ARG A 304 -23.88 -1.37 12.39
CA ARG A 304 -25.03 -1.69 11.55
C ARG A 304 -26.05 -2.58 12.28
N GLU A 305 -25.59 -3.52 13.09
CA GLU A 305 -26.43 -4.44 13.85
C GLU A 305 -27.06 -3.78 15.09
N VAL A 306 -26.25 -3.03 15.84
CA VAL A 306 -26.66 -2.46 17.14
C VAL A 306 -27.18 -1.03 17.02
N GLY A 307 -26.79 -0.33 15.96
CA GLY A 307 -27.08 1.10 15.77
C GLY A 307 -25.97 2.00 16.32
N PRO A 308 -26.23 3.31 16.44
CA PRO A 308 -25.19 4.29 16.79
C PRO A 308 -24.64 4.10 18.20
N LEU A 309 -23.31 4.01 18.33
CA LEU A 309 -22.62 3.77 19.61
C LEU A 309 -21.51 4.79 19.86
N THR A 310 -21.18 5.01 21.13
CA THR A 310 -19.97 5.75 21.51
C THR A 310 -18.73 4.89 21.27
N VAL A 311 -17.55 5.50 21.21
CA VAL A 311 -16.31 4.77 20.95
C VAL A 311 -15.98 3.79 22.08
N GLU A 312 -16.32 4.19 23.30
CA GLU A 312 -16.20 3.41 24.50
C GLU A 312 -17.13 2.19 24.44
N ASP A 313 -18.38 2.37 24.03
CA ASP A 313 -19.34 1.27 23.86
C ASP A 313 -18.96 0.33 22.71
N ILE A 314 -18.39 0.85 21.61
CA ILE A 314 -17.89 0.05 20.49
C ILE A 314 -16.78 -0.90 20.99
N LEU A 315 -15.80 -0.40 21.73
CA LEU A 315 -14.69 -1.23 22.22
C LEU A 315 -15.16 -2.32 23.19
N VAL A 316 -16.20 -2.05 23.98
CA VAL A 316 -16.80 -3.03 24.90
C VAL A 316 -17.61 -4.10 24.17
N ARG A 317 -18.28 -3.73 23.07
CA ARG A 317 -19.21 -4.61 22.34
C ARG A 317 -18.59 -5.32 21.14
N LEU A 318 -17.34 -5.01 20.78
CA LEU A 318 -16.60 -5.77 19.78
C LEU A 318 -16.48 -7.24 20.21
N PRO A 319 -16.46 -8.19 19.26
CA PRO A 319 -16.28 -9.59 19.62
C PRO A 319 -14.98 -9.81 20.42
N PRO A 320 -15.00 -10.72 21.40
CA PRO A 320 -13.85 -10.98 22.26
C PRO A 320 -12.62 -11.35 21.42
N GLY A 321 -11.43 -10.92 21.86
CA GLY A 321 -10.17 -11.14 21.16
C GLY A 321 -9.80 -10.05 20.14
N TRP A 322 -10.73 -9.26 19.60
CA TRP A 322 -10.36 -8.19 18.63
C TRP A 322 -9.53 -7.07 19.27
N VAL A 323 -9.93 -6.63 20.46
CA VAL A 323 -9.21 -5.58 21.21
C VAL A 323 -7.83 -6.10 21.64
N GLU A 324 -7.75 -7.36 22.08
CA GLU A 324 -6.52 -8.02 22.52
C GLU A 324 -5.54 -8.22 21.35
N ARG A 325 -6.02 -8.69 20.19
CA ARG A 325 -5.22 -8.81 18.95
C ARG A 325 -4.70 -7.46 18.45
N THR A 326 -5.26 -6.32 18.89
CA THR A 326 -4.64 -5.02 18.56
C THR A 326 -3.26 -4.85 19.21
N ASN A 327 -2.94 -5.57 20.30
CA ASN A 327 -1.65 -5.49 20.99
C ASN A 327 -0.50 -6.00 20.13
N ASP A 328 -0.75 -6.97 19.25
CA ASP A 328 0.24 -7.54 18.33
C ASP A 328 0.71 -6.54 17.25
N TYR A 329 -0.06 -5.47 17.07
CA TYR A 329 0.25 -4.41 16.12
C TYR A 329 0.43 -3.07 16.81
N LYS A 330 -0.68 -2.48 17.26
CA LYS A 330 -0.69 -1.20 17.94
C LYS A 330 -1.95 -1.10 18.79
N PRO A 331 -1.82 -1.03 20.13
CA PRO A 331 -2.97 -1.01 21.02
C PRO A 331 -3.98 0.06 20.62
N ILE A 332 -5.23 -0.36 20.51
CA ILE A 332 -6.35 0.54 20.28
C ILE A 332 -6.77 1.17 21.61
N GLN A 333 -7.08 2.47 21.55
CA GLN A 333 -7.56 3.27 22.68
C GLN A 333 -8.75 4.08 22.18
N PRO A 334 -9.69 4.52 23.05
CA PRO A 334 -10.87 5.25 22.61
C PRO A 334 -10.54 6.47 21.73
N GLY A 335 -9.57 7.30 22.13
CA GLY A 335 -9.13 8.44 21.32
C GLY A 335 -8.57 8.05 19.94
N ARG A 336 -7.91 6.89 19.84
CA ARG A 336 -7.35 6.38 18.57
C ARG A 336 -8.43 5.82 17.66
N LEU A 337 -9.41 5.10 18.21
CA LEU A 337 -10.54 4.60 17.43
C LEU A 337 -11.37 5.77 16.90
N ARG A 338 -11.64 6.78 17.74
CA ARG A 338 -12.29 8.04 17.33
C ARG A 338 -11.57 8.71 16.15
N TYR A 339 -10.25 8.88 16.26
CA TYR A 339 -9.43 9.43 15.18
C TYR A 339 -9.54 8.59 13.90
N LYS A 340 -9.44 7.26 14.02
CA LYS A 340 -9.54 6.32 12.91
C LYS A 340 -10.90 6.38 12.20
N LEU A 341 -12.00 6.58 12.92
CA LEU A 341 -13.33 6.74 12.33
C LEU A 341 -13.47 8.10 11.64
N ARG A 342 -13.04 9.20 12.28
CA ARG A 342 -13.08 10.54 11.69
C ARG A 342 -12.30 10.66 10.38
N VAL A 343 -11.08 10.11 10.32
CA VAL A 343 -10.28 10.09 9.08
C VAL A 343 -11.04 9.38 7.95
N ARG A 344 -11.84 8.35 8.26
CA ARG A 344 -12.63 7.62 7.27
C ARG A 344 -13.86 8.40 6.83
N ILE A 345 -14.51 9.11 7.75
CA ILE A 345 -15.58 10.05 7.43
C ILE A 345 -15.06 11.14 6.48
N GLU A 346 -13.89 11.71 6.77
CA GLU A 346 -13.23 12.69 5.90
C GLU A 346 -12.95 12.11 4.50
N TRP A 347 -12.59 10.84 4.42
CA TRP A 347 -12.40 10.11 3.16
C TRP A 347 -13.70 9.58 2.54
N LYS A 348 -14.86 10.08 2.96
CA LYS A 348 -16.19 9.72 2.43
C LYS A 348 -16.50 8.21 2.50
N ARG A 349 -15.96 7.52 3.50
CA ARG A 349 -16.30 6.13 3.79
C ARG A 349 -17.61 6.06 4.59
N PRO A 350 -18.32 4.91 4.63
CA PRO A 350 -19.70 4.79 5.13
C PRO A 350 -19.79 4.82 6.68
N PHE A 351 -19.27 5.88 7.28
CA PHE A 351 -19.41 6.21 8.67
C PHE A 351 -19.97 7.63 8.79
N GLU A 352 -20.67 7.89 9.88
CA GLU A 352 -21.14 9.22 10.25
C GLU A 352 -20.92 9.44 11.75
N GLU A 353 -20.50 10.65 12.13
CA GLU A 353 -20.41 11.06 13.53
C GLU A 353 -21.64 11.92 13.86
N LEU A 354 -22.42 11.47 14.83
CA LEU A 354 -23.62 12.14 15.28
C LEU A 354 -23.30 13.28 16.27
N PRO A 355 -24.22 14.25 16.44
CA PRO A 355 -24.01 15.41 17.32
C PRO A 355 -23.78 15.06 18.79
N ASP A 356 -24.21 13.88 19.23
CA ASP A 356 -24.02 13.35 20.60
C ASP A 356 -22.68 12.61 20.77
N GLY A 357 -21.81 12.62 19.76
CA GLY A 357 -20.50 11.97 19.79
C GLY A 357 -20.53 10.47 19.54
N LYS A 358 -21.67 9.93 19.09
CA LYS A 358 -21.81 8.54 18.63
C LYS A 358 -21.43 8.40 17.16
N PHE A 359 -21.06 7.19 16.77
CA PHE A 359 -20.76 6.84 15.38
C PHE A 359 -21.84 5.91 14.84
N ALA A 360 -22.25 6.14 13.59
CA ALA A 360 -23.22 5.33 12.87
C ALA A 360 -22.62 4.80 11.56
N ALA A 361 -23.07 3.62 11.12
CA ALA A 361 -22.77 3.07 9.80
C ALA A 361 -23.86 3.50 8.79
N THR A 362 -23.47 4.01 7.62
CA THR A 362 -24.40 4.65 6.67
C THR A 362 -24.49 3.97 5.30
N GLY A 363 -23.69 2.92 5.04
CA GLY A 363 -23.63 2.22 3.75
C GLY A 363 -22.89 0.89 3.83
N PRO A 364 -22.59 0.22 2.70
CA PRO A 364 -21.85 -1.03 2.68
C PRO A 364 -20.33 -0.80 2.83
N TRP A 365 -19.65 -1.67 3.60
CA TRP A 365 -18.19 -1.61 3.83
C TRP A 365 -17.46 -2.79 3.17
N PRO A 366 -16.34 -2.58 2.46
CA PRO A 366 -15.55 -3.66 1.87
C PRO A 366 -14.96 -4.60 2.92
N GLY A 367 -15.25 -5.89 2.83
CA GLY A 367 -14.83 -6.91 3.81
C GLY A 367 -15.70 -6.98 5.06
N SER A 368 -16.90 -6.36 5.07
CA SER A 368 -17.96 -6.69 6.03
C SER A 368 -18.30 -8.18 5.96
N ARG A 369 -18.76 -8.79 7.05
CA ARG A 369 -19.27 -10.18 7.07
C ARG A 369 -20.42 -10.40 6.07
N SER A 370 -21.05 -9.33 5.60
CA SER A 370 -22.09 -9.34 4.57
C SER A 370 -21.59 -9.28 3.12
N HIS A 371 -20.27 -9.21 2.87
CA HIS A 371 -19.69 -9.17 1.52
C HIS A 371 -18.49 -10.12 1.39
N ASP A 372 -18.43 -10.82 0.25
CA ASP A 372 -17.42 -11.85 -0.04
C ASP A 372 -15.97 -11.37 0.15
N SER A 373 -15.17 -12.27 0.70
CA SER A 373 -13.77 -12.09 1.11
C SER A 373 -12.80 -11.65 0.00
N GLU A 374 -13.22 -11.65 -1.27
CA GLU A 374 -12.40 -11.31 -2.43
C GLU A 374 -12.25 -9.80 -2.65
N GLU A 375 -13.16 -8.97 -2.14
CA GLU A 375 -13.13 -7.50 -2.37
C GLU A 375 -12.17 -6.74 -1.42
N ALA A 376 -11.56 -7.44 -0.46
CA ALA A 376 -10.69 -6.87 0.57
C ALA A 376 -9.17 -7.03 0.28
N ALA A 377 -8.80 -7.61 -0.86
CA ALA A 377 -7.43 -7.70 -1.38
C ALA A 377 -7.08 -6.43 -2.18
#